data_AF-A0A0A8ELE0-F1
#
_entry.id   AF-A0A0A8ELE0-F1
#
_cell.length_a   1.000
_cell.length_b   1.000
_cell.length_c   1.000
_cell.angle_alpha   90.00
_cell.angle_beta   90.00
_cell.angle_gamma   90.00
#
_symmetry.space_group_name_H-M   'P 1'
#
loop_
_entity.id
_entity.type
_entity.pdbx_description
1 polymer ?
#
loop_
_entity_poly.entity_id
_entity_poly.type
_entity_poly.pdbx_seq_one_letter_code
_entity_poly.pdbx_strand_id
1 'polypeptide(L)' 'MCRQWLADEIKEIFTESSGTYGSPKISILLVPRGWRISVNSVAKLMAELGLVAGLPGAETG' A
#
# COMPACT_ATOMS: atom_id res chain seq x y z
N MET A 1 -8.02 15.38 -3.34
CA MET A 1 -7.40 14.47 -2.36
C MET A 1 -6.18 13.86 -3.02
N CYS A 2 -5.00 14.03 -2.44
CA CYS A 2 -3.74 13.76 -3.11
C CYS A 2 -3.37 12.27 -3.02
N ARG A 3 -2.85 11.72 -4.13
CA ARG A 3 -2.23 10.37 -4.22
C ARG A 3 -1.25 10.08 -3.07
N GLN A 4 -0.63 11.12 -2.51
CA GLN A 4 0.34 11.00 -1.44
C GLN A 4 -0.24 10.41 -0.14
N TRP A 5 -1.48 10.76 0.23
CA TRP A 5 -2.12 10.21 1.43
C TRP A 5 -2.41 8.71 1.26
N LEU A 6 -2.89 8.34 0.08
CA LEU A 6 -3.12 6.94 -0.26
C LEU A 6 -1.83 6.12 -0.22
N ALA A 7 -0.72 6.70 -0.70
CA ALA A 7 0.59 6.07 -0.64
C ALA A 7 1.09 5.88 0.80
N ASP A 8 0.83 6.85 1.67
CA ASP A 8 1.17 6.80 3.10
C ASP A 8 0.38 5.69 3.82
N GLU A 9 -0.94 5.65 3.61
CA GLU A 9 -1.78 4.59 4.20
C GLU A 9 -1.46 3.19 3.65
N ILE A 10 -1.09 3.07 2.38
CA ILE A 10 -0.57 1.82 1.82
C ILE A 10 0.74 1.43 2.51
N LYS A 11 1.66 2.38 2.74
CA LYS A 11 2.92 2.14 3.46
C LYS A 11 2.66 1.69 4.90
N GLU A 12 1.78 2.36 5.63
CA GLU A 12 1.45 2.01 7.02
C GLU A 12 0.86 0.60 7.11
N ILE A 13 -0.14 0.29 6.28
CA ILE A 13 -0.75 -1.05 6.25
C ILE A 13 0.30 -2.11 5.88
N PHE A 14 1.17 -1.80 4.92
CA PHE A 14 2.23 -2.71 4.48
C PHE A 14 3.28 -2.94 5.57
N THR A 15 3.71 -1.88 6.28
CA THR A 15 4.71 -1.95 7.37
C THR A 15 4.15 -2.67 8.60
N GLU A 16 2.90 -2.39 8.98
CA GLU A 16 2.19 -3.08 10.06
C GLU A 16 2.04 -4.59 9.76
N SER A 17 1.86 -4.91 8.48
CA SER A 17 1.75 -6.30 8.00
C SER A 17 3.10 -6.94 7.66
N SER A 18 4.22 -6.25 7.93
CA SER A 18 5.59 -6.70 7.67
C SER A 18 5.85 -7.09 6.20
N GLY A 19 5.13 -6.49 5.26
CA GLY A 19 5.22 -6.79 3.82
C GLY A 19 4.57 -8.10 3.38
N THR A 20 3.81 -8.75 4.27
CA THR A 20 3.12 -10.02 3.97
C THR A 20 1.85 -9.82 3.16
N TYR A 21 1.29 -8.61 3.18
CA TYR A 21 0.03 -8.31 2.54
C TYR A 21 0.26 -7.81 1.11
N GLY A 22 -0.19 -8.63 0.16
CA GLY A 22 -0.24 -8.24 -1.23
C GLY A 22 -1.30 -7.16 -1.50
N SER A 23 -1.19 -6.58 -2.69
CA SER A 23 -2.13 -5.62 -3.26
C SER A 23 -3.63 -5.96 -3.10
N PRO A 24 -4.10 -7.22 -3.22
CA PRO A 24 -5.52 -7.51 -2.97
C PRO A 24 -5.94 -7.31 -1.52
N LYS A 25 -5.08 -7.61 -0.55
CA LYS A 25 -5.42 -7.49 0.88
C LYS A 25 -5.39 -6.04 1.34
N ILE A 26 -4.41 -5.27 0.87
CA ILE A 26 -4.34 -3.82 1.10
C ILE A 26 -5.58 -3.13 0.50
N SER A 27 -6.00 -3.52 -0.71
CA SER A 27 -7.23 -2.99 -1.33
C SER A 27 -8.46 -3.20 -0.46
N ILE A 28 -8.59 -4.35 0.21
CA ILE A 28 -9.73 -4.65 1.10
C ILE A 28 -9.68 -3.81 2.38
N LEU A 29 -8.49 -3.56 2.94
CA LEU A 29 -8.31 -2.73 4.13
C LEU A 29 -8.55 -1.24 3.87
N LEU A 30 -8.40 -0.82 2.62
CA LEU A 30 -8.65 0.55 2.16
C LEU A 30 -10.16 0.86 2.02
N VAL A 31 -10.99 -0.12 1.65
CA VAL A 31 -12.45 0.06 1.51
C VAL A 31 -13.13 0.60 2.78
N PRO A 32 -12.94 0.02 3.99
CA PRO A 32 -13.57 0.53 5.21
C PRO A 32 -13.01 1.89 5.65
N ARG A 33 -11.83 2.28 5.17
CA ARG A 33 -11.25 3.63 5.37
C ARG A 33 -11.82 4.68 4.40
N GLY A 34 -12.74 4.31 3.51
CA GLY A 34 -13.38 5.20 2.55
C GLY A 34 -12.68 5.30 1.20
N TRP A 35 -11.62 4.50 0.98
CA TRP A 35 -10.90 4.49 -0.29
C TRP A 35 -11.56 3.55 -1.30
N ARG A 36 -12.02 4.10 -2.43
CA ARG A 36 -12.48 3.33 -3.60
C ARG A 36 -11.37 3.19 -4.63
N ILE A 37 -10.45 2.27 -4.41
CA ILE A 37 -9.41 1.94 -5.40
C ILE A 37 -9.39 0.46 -5.72
N SER A 38 -9.10 0.13 -6.98
CA SER A 38 -8.95 -1.26 -7.42
C SER A 38 -7.57 -1.81 -7.05
N VAL A 39 -7.50 -3.14 -6.91
CA VAL A 39 -6.25 -3.89 -6.69
C VAL A 39 -5.15 -3.52 -7.70
N ASN A 40 -5.51 -3.26 -8.95
CA ASN A 40 -4.56 -2.82 -9.98
C ASN A 40 -3.94 -1.45 -9.67
N SER A 41 -4.72 -0.52 -9.13
CA SER A 41 -4.23 0.80 -8.71
C SER A 41 -3.34 0.68 -7.47
N VAL A 42 -3.71 -0.19 -6.52
CA VAL A 42 -2.86 -0.52 -5.37
C VAL A 42 -1.53 -1.11 -5.85
N ALA A 43 -1.57 -2.09 -6.75
CA ALA A 43 -0.37 -2.75 -7.28
C ALA A 43 0.55 -1.76 -8.01
N LYS A 44 -0.01 -0.87 -8.83
CA LYS A 44 0.75 0.22 -9.48
C LYS A 44 1.38 1.15 -8.45
N LEU A 45 0.63 1.59 -7.44
CA LEU A 45 1.15 2.46 -6.39
C LEU A 45 2.23 1.78 -5.56
N MET A 46 2.03 0.52 -5.18
CA MET A 46 3.04 -0.29 -4.51
C MET A 46 4.31 -0.43 -5.35
N ALA A 47 4.18 -0.68 -6.65
CA ALA A 47 5.32 -0.74 -7.57
C ALA A 47 6.04 0.62 -7.71
N GLU A 48 5.30 1.72 -7.81
CA GLU A 48 5.87 3.08 -7.84
C GLU A 48 6.56 3.46 -6.53
N LEU A 49 6.07 2.95 -5.39
CA LEU A 49 6.63 3.17 -4.06
C LEU A 49 7.76 2.19 -3.71
N GLY A 50 8.04 1.19 -4.56
CA GLY A 50 9.01 0.13 -4.28
C GLY A 50 8.56 -0.87 -3.20
N LEU A 51 7.28 -0.86 -2.81
CA LEU A 51 6.70 -1.76 -1.81
C LEU A 51 6.37 -3.11 -2.45
N VAL A 52 7.39 -3.91 -2.72
CA VAL A 52 7.23 -5.30 -3.15
C VAL A 52 7.12 -6.19 -1.91
N ALA A 53 6.04 -6.98 -1.83
CA ALA A 53 5.89 -8.03 -0.82
C ALA A 53 7.11 -8.97 -0.89
N GLY A 54 8.01 -8.87 0.09
CA GLY A 54 9.25 -9.66 0.15
C GLY A 54 10.57 -8.88 0.19
N LEU A 55 10.57 -7.54 0.20
CA LEU A 55 11.79 -6.75 0.43
C LEU A 55 11.65 -5.85 1.67
N PRO A 56 12.27 -6.21 2.81
CA PRO A 56 12.40 -5.31 3.95
C PRO A 56 13.52 -4.31 3.66
N GLY A 57 13.18 -3.09 3.23
CA GLY A 57 14.15 -2.02 3.10
C GLY A 57 13.80 -0.98 2.05
N ALA A 58 13.09 0.05 2.47
CA ALA A 58 13.27 1.38 1.92
C ALA A 58 12.96 2.36 3.06
N GLU A 59 14.03 2.73 3.74
CA GLU A 59 14.20 3.77 4.73
C GLU A 59 13.14 4.89 4.75
N THR A 60 12.64 5.14 5.96
CA THR A 60 12.10 6.42 6.41
C THR A 60 13.24 7.46 6.35
N GLY A 61 13.08 8.50 5.54
CA GLY A 61 13.88 9.72 5.56
C GLY A 61 13.00 10.89 5.98
#